data_AF-A0A934C4G5-F1
#
_entry.id   AF-A0A934C4G5-F1
#
_cell.length_a   1.000
_cell.length_b   1.000
_cell.length_c   1.000
_cell.angle_alpha   90.00
_cell.angle_beta   90.00
_cell.angle_gamma   90.00
#
_symmetry.space_group_name_H-M   'P 1'
#
loop_
_entity.id
_entity.type
_entity.pdbx_description
1 polymer ?
#
loop_
_entity_poly.entity_id
_entity_poly.type
_entity_poly.pdbx_seq_one_letter_code
_entity_poly.pdbx_strand_id
1 'polypeptide(L)'
;MSPRLLFLLGASLASISVLRSEIKLTAPEPVLLTSAGQSADVQILKTLFDRSKVSARTLPLAKPEDLAGAKTLVVAVGGSAKGLGAAGIDADKETARLKAVLAKAKEMKLPVVAMHVGGESKRGDLSDGLYKLVVGAAAQVVVVKDGDKDGFLTKAAEAAGVPVEKVEKLVGVIDPIKKIFGK
;
A
#
# COMPACT_ATOMS: atom_id res chain seq x y z
N MET A 1 45.43 4.35 -53.69
CA MET A 1 44.02 3.91 -53.76
C MET A 1 43.60 3.39 -52.39
N SER A 2 42.66 4.13 -51.80
CA SER A 2 41.82 3.89 -50.62
C SER A 2 40.94 2.63 -50.69
N PRO A 3 40.10 2.29 -49.68
CA PRO A 3 40.15 2.61 -48.24
C PRO A 3 39.98 1.35 -47.34
N ARG A 4 40.32 1.50 -46.05
CA ARG A 4 39.96 0.58 -44.96
C ARG A 4 38.46 0.74 -44.64
N LEU A 5 37.71 -0.37 -44.69
CA LEU A 5 36.30 -0.42 -44.34
C LEU A 5 36.14 -0.40 -42.82
N LEU A 6 35.65 0.74 -42.31
CA LEU A 6 35.35 0.98 -40.91
C LEU A 6 33.99 0.34 -40.58
N PHE A 7 33.98 -0.75 -39.82
CA PHE A 7 32.74 -1.30 -39.24
C PHE A 7 32.31 -0.40 -38.07
N LEU A 8 31.21 0.33 -38.27
CA LEU A 8 30.55 1.13 -37.23
C LEU A 8 29.90 0.21 -36.19
N LEU A 9 30.37 0.31 -34.95
CA LEU A 9 29.81 -0.30 -33.77
C LEU A 9 28.50 0.43 -33.39
N GLY A 10 27.36 -0.18 -33.68
CA GLY A 10 26.06 0.30 -33.21
C GLY A 10 25.89 0.01 -31.73
N ALA A 11 26.21 0.97 -30.86
CA ALA A 11 25.87 0.90 -29.44
C ALA A 11 24.38 1.23 -29.26
N SER A 12 23.56 0.19 -29.07
CA SER A 12 22.17 0.34 -28.63
C SER A 12 22.15 0.91 -27.21
N LEU A 13 21.75 2.18 -27.07
CA LEU A 13 21.37 2.78 -25.80
C LEU A 13 20.09 2.11 -25.29
N ALA A 14 20.24 1.01 -24.55
CA ALA A 14 19.16 0.54 -23.69
C ALA A 14 18.88 1.66 -22.66
N SER A 15 17.72 2.30 -22.77
CA SER A 15 17.27 3.29 -21.79
C SER A 15 17.17 2.59 -20.44
N ILE A 16 18.13 2.84 -19.55
CA ILE A 16 18.03 2.45 -18.14
C ILE A 16 16.85 3.24 -17.59
N SER A 17 15.70 2.59 -17.47
CA SER A 17 14.58 3.13 -16.72
C SER A 17 15.01 3.17 -15.26
N VAL A 18 15.53 4.31 -14.82
CA VAL A 18 15.72 4.58 -13.40
C VAL A 18 14.35 4.39 -12.76
N LEU A 19 14.22 3.43 -11.85
CA LEU A 19 13.02 3.23 -11.03
C LEU A 19 12.76 4.53 -10.25
N ARG A 20 11.95 5.41 -10.86
CA ARG A 20 11.53 6.66 -10.26
C ARG A 20 10.47 6.30 -9.24
N SER A 21 10.62 6.85 -8.03
CA SER A 21 9.59 6.69 -6.99
C SER A 21 8.30 7.31 -7.50
N GLU A 22 7.20 6.56 -7.40
CA GLU A 22 5.86 7.00 -7.81
C GLU A 22 5.11 7.67 -6.65
N ILE A 23 5.80 7.91 -5.53
CA ILE A 23 5.23 8.61 -4.38
C ILE A 23 5.04 10.08 -4.72
N LYS A 24 3.77 10.48 -4.89
CA LYS A 24 3.37 11.87 -5.17
C LYS A 24 2.69 12.53 -3.98
N LEU A 25 2.41 11.76 -2.93
CA LEU A 25 1.72 12.19 -1.73
C LEU A 25 2.70 12.65 -0.64
N THR A 26 2.46 13.83 -0.08
CA THR A 26 2.95 14.21 1.25
C THR A 26 1.76 14.26 2.20
N ALA A 27 1.79 13.43 3.24
CA ALA A 27 0.67 13.22 4.14
C ALA A 27 1.01 13.69 5.57
N PRO A 28 0.07 14.34 6.28
CA PRO A 28 0.29 14.85 7.63
C PRO A 28 0.08 13.79 8.74
N GLU A 29 0.79 13.97 9.85
CA GLU A 29 0.57 13.25 11.12
C GLU A 29 -0.46 14.00 12.02
N PRO A 30 -1.17 13.31 12.93
CA PRO A 30 -1.03 11.89 13.33
C PRO A 30 -1.72 10.89 12.38
N VAL A 31 -1.16 9.67 12.33
CA VAL A 31 -1.63 8.57 11.49
C VAL A 31 -2.54 7.63 12.28
N LEU A 32 -3.66 7.20 11.69
CA LEU A 32 -4.40 6.03 12.12
C LEU A 32 -4.05 4.84 11.20
N LEU A 33 -3.56 3.74 11.77
CA LEU A 33 -3.26 2.50 11.05
C LEU A 33 -4.32 1.44 11.40
N THR A 34 -5.09 1.01 10.41
CA THR A 34 -6.10 -0.06 10.55
C THR A 34 -5.77 -1.26 9.66
N SER A 35 -6.32 -2.42 9.99
CA SER A 35 -6.30 -3.58 9.10
C SER A 35 -7.49 -3.56 8.14
N ALA A 36 -7.29 -4.14 6.96
CA ALA A 36 -8.33 -4.65 6.08
C ALA A 36 -8.10 -6.15 5.89
N GLY A 37 -8.86 -6.97 6.61
CA GLY A 37 -8.79 -8.44 6.55
C GLY A 37 -8.15 -9.12 7.75
N GLN A 38 -7.76 -8.34 8.78
CA GLN A 38 -7.27 -8.82 10.07
C GLN A 38 -6.05 -9.75 9.99
N SER A 39 -5.18 -9.56 8.99
CA SER A 39 -3.88 -10.24 8.93
C SER A 39 -2.86 -9.63 9.91
N ALA A 40 -1.74 -10.33 10.09
CA ALA A 40 -0.58 -9.85 10.85
C ALA A 40 0.09 -8.61 10.23
N ASP A 41 -0.26 -8.25 8.99
CA ASP A 41 0.37 -7.16 8.24
C ASP A 41 0.22 -5.81 8.96
N VAL A 42 -0.86 -5.61 9.72
CA VAL A 42 -1.08 -4.39 10.51
C VAL A 42 -0.03 -4.20 11.62
N GLN A 43 0.41 -5.30 12.26
CA GLN A 43 1.44 -5.25 13.31
C GLN A 43 2.85 -5.12 12.72
N ILE A 44 3.06 -5.75 11.57
CA ILE A 44 4.29 -5.57 10.78
C ILE A 44 4.42 -4.10 10.38
N LEU A 45 3.36 -3.50 9.83
CA LEU A 45 3.35 -2.10 9.45
C LEU A 45 3.54 -1.19 10.67
N LYS A 46 2.88 -1.45 11.80
CA LYS A 46 3.15 -0.70 13.04
C LYS A 46 4.65 -0.65 13.33
N THR A 47 5.33 -1.79 13.28
CA THR A 47 6.79 -1.87 13.51
C THR A 47 7.59 -1.06 12.49
N LEU A 48 7.18 -1.05 11.23
CA LEU A 48 7.84 -0.28 10.16
C LEU A 48 7.61 1.23 10.32
N PHE A 49 6.42 1.65 10.77
CA PHE A 49 6.12 3.04 11.12
C PHE A 49 6.98 3.52 12.30
N ASP A 50 7.07 2.70 13.36
CA ASP A 50 7.93 2.97 14.53
C ASP A 50 9.40 3.16 14.09
N ARG A 51 9.91 2.26 13.24
CA ARG A 51 11.28 2.36 12.68
C ARG A 51 11.48 3.56 11.74
N SER A 52 10.40 4.07 11.15
CA SER A 52 10.40 5.26 10.29
C SER A 52 10.28 6.56 11.08
N LYS A 53 10.14 6.50 12.41
CA LYS A 53 9.88 7.64 13.30
C LYS A 53 8.59 8.41 12.92
N VAL A 54 7.59 7.68 12.41
CA VAL A 54 6.25 8.21 12.13
C VAL A 54 5.31 7.64 13.18
N SER A 55 4.63 8.53 13.91
CA SER A 55 3.70 8.09 14.96
C SER A 55 2.40 7.61 14.35
N ALA A 56 2.07 6.33 14.56
CA ALA A 56 0.82 5.73 14.12
C ALA A 56 0.06 5.13 15.31
N ARG A 57 -1.18 5.59 15.50
CA ARG A 57 -2.13 4.92 16.37
C ARG A 57 -2.66 3.69 15.64
N THR A 58 -2.32 2.50 16.12
CA THR A 58 -2.77 1.25 15.48
C THR A 58 -4.06 0.75 16.11
N LEU A 59 -5.11 0.65 15.31
CA LEU A 59 -6.38 0.03 15.67
C LEU A 59 -6.83 -0.94 14.56
N PRO A 60 -6.64 -2.25 14.71
CA PRO A 60 -6.97 -3.23 13.66
C PRO A 60 -8.44 -3.20 13.21
N LEU A 61 -9.35 -2.88 14.14
CA LEU A 61 -10.80 -2.78 13.96
C LEU A 61 -11.28 -1.34 14.08
N ALA A 62 -10.53 -0.37 13.54
CA ALA A 62 -10.95 1.03 13.56
C ALA A 62 -12.37 1.20 13.00
N LYS A 63 -13.14 2.07 13.65
CA LYS A 63 -14.48 2.50 13.25
C LYS A 63 -14.44 3.94 12.71
N PRO A 64 -15.52 4.45 12.08
CA PRO A 64 -15.57 5.83 11.61
C PRO A 64 -15.22 6.87 12.70
N GLU A 65 -15.69 6.65 13.93
CA GLU A 65 -15.44 7.54 15.07
C GLU A 65 -13.95 7.62 15.44
N ASP A 66 -13.19 6.55 15.19
CA ASP A 66 -11.75 6.48 15.46
C ASP A 66 -10.92 7.39 14.54
N LEU A 67 -11.50 7.88 13.45
CA LEU A 67 -10.82 8.84 12.58
C LEU A 67 -10.71 10.23 13.21
N ALA A 68 -11.45 10.49 14.30
CA ALA A 68 -11.35 11.74 15.03
C ALA A 68 -9.91 12.01 15.48
N GLY A 69 -9.38 13.18 15.12
CA GLY A 69 -8.01 13.60 15.42
C GLY A 69 -6.92 13.02 14.52
N ALA A 70 -7.22 12.03 13.68
CA ALA A 70 -6.29 11.54 12.66
C ALA A 70 -6.21 12.54 11.48
N LYS A 71 -5.02 12.70 10.88
CA LYS A 71 -4.85 13.47 9.65
C LYS A 71 -4.49 12.62 8.43
N THR A 72 -4.15 11.35 8.63
CA THR A 72 -3.94 10.36 7.57
C THR A 72 -4.47 9.00 8.01
N LEU A 73 -5.14 8.28 7.10
CA LEU A 73 -5.54 6.89 7.30
C LEU A 73 -4.60 5.97 6.52
N VAL A 74 -3.99 5.01 7.20
CA VAL A 74 -3.22 3.94 6.57
C VAL A 74 -3.99 2.64 6.74
N VAL A 75 -4.17 1.90 5.65
CA VAL A 75 -4.89 0.63 5.65
C VAL A 75 -3.92 -0.48 5.26
N ALA A 76 -3.63 -1.36 6.21
CA ALA A 76 -2.89 -2.59 6.01
C ALA A 76 -3.78 -3.64 5.35
N VAL A 77 -3.58 -3.92 4.06
CA VAL A 77 -4.45 -4.80 3.30
C VAL A 77 -3.88 -6.22 3.27
N GLY A 78 -4.62 -7.15 3.87
CA GLY A 78 -4.32 -8.58 3.86
C GLY A 78 -5.42 -9.36 4.56
N GLY A 79 -6.09 -10.24 3.81
CA GLY A 79 -7.14 -11.12 4.30
C GLY A 79 -6.58 -12.30 5.09
N SER A 80 -7.19 -12.60 6.25
CA SER A 80 -6.92 -13.81 7.01
C SER A 80 -8.21 -14.37 7.60
N ALA A 81 -8.69 -15.52 7.11
CA ALA A 81 -9.87 -16.17 7.68
C ALA A 81 -9.69 -16.49 9.18
N LYS A 82 -8.49 -16.93 9.59
CA LYS A 82 -8.14 -17.14 11.00
C LYS A 82 -8.15 -15.81 11.78
N GLY A 83 -7.61 -14.74 11.20
CA GLY A 83 -7.60 -13.41 11.81
C GLY A 83 -9.01 -12.85 12.01
N LEU A 84 -9.87 -12.97 11.00
CA LEU A 84 -11.28 -12.60 11.07
C LEU A 84 -12.01 -13.38 12.18
N GLY A 85 -11.82 -14.71 12.22
CA GLY A 85 -12.40 -15.55 13.28
C GLY A 85 -11.96 -15.14 14.69
N ALA A 86 -10.67 -14.84 14.88
CA ALA A 86 -10.14 -14.36 16.17
C ALA A 86 -10.66 -12.96 16.54
N ALA A 87 -10.93 -12.12 15.54
CA ALA A 87 -11.54 -10.80 15.71
C ALA A 87 -13.06 -10.85 15.94
N GLY A 88 -13.70 -12.04 15.82
CA GLY A 88 -15.14 -12.20 15.99
C GLY A 88 -15.98 -11.60 14.86
N ILE A 89 -15.39 -11.43 13.67
CA ILE A 89 -16.06 -10.89 12.49
C ILE A 89 -15.91 -11.82 11.29
N ASP A 90 -16.82 -11.71 10.33
CA ASP A 90 -16.75 -12.41 9.04
C ASP A 90 -16.34 -11.43 7.92
N ALA A 91 -16.18 -11.94 6.70
CA ALA A 91 -15.75 -11.16 5.55
C ALA A 91 -16.75 -10.06 5.17
N ASP A 92 -18.05 -10.30 5.34
CA ASP A 92 -19.10 -9.32 5.01
C ASP A 92 -19.10 -8.16 6.00
N LYS A 93 -19.01 -8.47 7.29
CA LYS A 93 -18.85 -7.46 8.35
C LYS A 93 -17.57 -6.67 8.18
N GLU A 94 -16.46 -7.32 7.83
CA GLU A 94 -15.20 -6.62 7.57
C GLU A 94 -15.32 -5.67 6.37
N THR A 95 -15.95 -6.13 5.29
CA THR A 95 -16.22 -5.31 4.10
C THR A 95 -17.11 -4.11 4.44
N ALA A 96 -18.17 -4.31 5.22
CA ALA A 96 -19.06 -3.24 5.66
C ALA A 96 -18.33 -2.22 6.56
N ARG A 97 -17.51 -2.69 7.50
CA ARG A 97 -16.69 -1.84 8.38
C ARG A 97 -15.74 -0.97 7.55
N LEU A 98 -15.01 -1.57 6.62
CA LEU A 98 -14.07 -0.84 5.76
C LEU A 98 -14.78 0.20 4.89
N LYS A 99 -15.93 -0.14 4.29
CA LYS A 99 -16.74 0.83 3.55
C LYS A 99 -17.11 2.03 4.42
N ALA A 100 -17.53 1.82 5.66
CA ALA A 100 -17.88 2.90 6.58
C ALA A 100 -16.67 3.78 6.93
N VAL A 101 -15.52 3.17 7.25
CA VAL A 101 -14.28 3.89 7.57
C VAL A 101 -13.79 4.69 6.36
N LEU A 102 -13.75 4.10 5.17
CA LEU A 102 -13.30 4.78 3.95
C LEU A 102 -14.24 5.91 3.55
N ALA A 103 -15.56 5.73 3.70
CA ALA A 103 -16.54 6.78 3.46
C ALA A 103 -16.32 7.97 4.39
N LYS A 104 -16.09 7.71 5.69
CA LYS A 104 -15.81 8.77 6.66
C LYS A 104 -14.46 9.46 6.41
N ALA A 105 -13.43 8.71 6.03
CA ALA A 105 -12.14 9.28 5.64
C ALA A 105 -12.29 10.23 4.44
N LYS A 106 -13.10 9.85 3.44
CA LYS A 106 -13.42 10.71 2.29
C LYS A 106 -14.19 11.98 2.69
N GLU A 107 -15.20 11.85 3.56
CA GLU A 107 -15.97 12.99 4.10
C GLU A 107 -15.04 14.01 4.81
N MET A 108 -14.11 13.49 5.62
CA MET A 108 -13.12 14.28 6.35
C MET A 108 -11.95 14.76 5.47
N LYS A 109 -11.90 14.36 4.19
CA LYS A 109 -10.80 14.62 3.26
C LYS A 109 -9.43 14.14 3.77
N LEU A 110 -9.43 13.02 4.50
CA LEU A 110 -8.20 12.39 4.95
C LEU A 110 -7.55 11.64 3.78
N PRO A 111 -6.25 11.86 3.50
CA PRO A 111 -5.53 10.99 2.57
C PRO A 111 -5.53 9.56 3.10
N VAL A 112 -5.84 8.62 2.21
CA VAL A 112 -5.80 7.18 2.48
C VAL A 112 -4.57 6.58 1.80
N VAL A 113 -3.73 5.87 2.56
CA VAL A 113 -2.59 5.13 2.03
C VAL A 113 -2.87 3.64 2.17
N ALA A 114 -2.97 2.94 1.04
CA ALA A 114 -3.16 1.49 1.02
C ALA A 114 -1.79 0.80 1.01
N MET A 115 -1.58 -0.14 1.93
CA MET A 115 -0.30 -0.85 2.04
C MET A 115 -0.53 -2.36 2.05
N HIS A 116 0.00 -3.06 1.04
CA HIS A 116 0.05 -4.52 1.00
C HIS A 116 1.50 -4.97 1.19
N VAL A 117 1.81 -5.50 2.36
CA VAL A 117 3.17 -5.92 2.72
C VAL A 117 3.35 -7.44 2.81
N GLY A 118 2.26 -8.18 2.59
CA GLY A 118 2.27 -9.63 2.48
C GLY A 118 2.94 -10.10 1.19
N GLY A 119 3.46 -11.33 1.21
CA GLY A 119 3.90 -12.03 0.00
C GLY A 119 2.72 -12.68 -0.73
N GLU A 120 3.01 -13.41 -1.80
CA GLU A 120 2.02 -14.07 -2.66
C GLU A 120 1.02 -14.94 -1.88
N SER A 121 1.47 -15.63 -0.84
CA SER A 121 0.60 -16.45 0.05
C SER A 121 -0.47 -15.66 0.81
N LYS A 122 -0.41 -14.32 0.79
CA LYS A 122 -1.40 -13.41 1.38
C LYS A 122 -2.41 -12.88 0.37
N ARG A 123 -2.29 -13.27 -0.91
CA ARG A 123 -3.24 -12.98 -1.99
C ARG A 123 -4.34 -14.03 -2.06
N GLY A 124 -5.41 -13.74 -2.79
CA GLY A 124 -6.60 -14.58 -2.94
C GLY A 124 -7.89 -13.77 -2.74
N ASP A 125 -9.04 -14.38 -3.00
CA ASP A 125 -10.33 -13.69 -3.15
C ASP A 125 -10.65 -12.68 -2.05
N LEU A 126 -10.42 -13.05 -0.78
CA LEU A 126 -10.65 -12.16 0.36
C LEU A 126 -9.73 -10.93 0.31
N SER A 127 -8.41 -11.14 0.22
CA SER A 127 -7.43 -10.05 0.19
C SER A 127 -7.63 -9.16 -1.03
N ASP A 128 -7.88 -9.75 -2.18
CA ASP A 128 -8.00 -9.07 -3.46
C ASP A 128 -9.29 -8.24 -3.54
N GLY A 129 -10.39 -8.76 -2.99
CA GLY A 129 -11.65 -8.04 -2.83
C GLY A 129 -11.51 -6.83 -1.89
N LEU A 130 -10.88 -7.04 -0.73
CA LEU A 130 -10.61 -5.95 0.22
C LEU A 130 -9.64 -4.91 -0.36
N TYR A 131 -8.64 -5.34 -1.11
CA TYR A 131 -7.70 -4.45 -1.79
C TYR A 131 -8.40 -3.54 -2.79
N LYS A 132 -9.23 -4.09 -3.68
CA LYS A 132 -10.02 -3.29 -4.64
C LYS A 132 -10.88 -2.24 -3.94
N LEU A 133 -11.51 -2.60 -2.82
CA LEU A 133 -12.30 -1.67 -2.01
C LEU A 133 -11.44 -0.51 -1.48
N VAL A 134 -10.29 -0.82 -0.88
CA VAL A 134 -9.41 0.19 -0.27
C VAL A 134 -8.77 1.09 -1.32
N VAL A 135 -8.30 0.52 -2.43
CA VAL A 135 -7.66 1.25 -3.53
C VAL A 135 -8.60 2.28 -4.16
N GLY A 136 -9.89 2.00 -4.27
CA GLY A 136 -10.87 2.95 -4.79
C GLY A 136 -11.00 4.25 -3.97
N ALA A 137 -10.46 4.29 -2.74
CA ALA A 137 -10.40 5.47 -1.89
C ALA A 137 -8.97 5.97 -1.62
N ALA A 138 -7.95 5.27 -2.14
CA ALA A 138 -6.55 5.55 -1.83
C ALA A 138 -6.01 6.73 -2.64
N ALA A 139 -5.14 7.52 -2.00
CA ALA A 139 -4.33 8.55 -2.65
C ALA A 139 -2.93 8.02 -3.04
N GLN A 140 -2.47 6.96 -2.37
CA GLN A 140 -1.19 6.30 -2.62
C GLN A 140 -1.30 4.83 -2.27
N VAL A 141 -0.64 3.98 -3.07
CA VAL A 141 -0.46 2.56 -2.80
C VAL A 141 1.02 2.27 -2.58
N VAL A 142 1.32 1.39 -1.62
CA VAL A 142 2.65 0.79 -1.44
C VAL A 142 2.49 -0.73 -1.40
N VAL A 143 3.22 -1.45 -2.25
CA VAL A 143 3.20 -2.92 -2.28
C VAL A 143 4.60 -3.52 -2.24
N VAL A 144 4.74 -4.64 -1.51
CA VAL A 144 5.93 -5.48 -1.61
C VAL A 144 5.81 -6.34 -2.86
N LYS A 145 6.84 -6.37 -3.72
CA LYS A 145 6.83 -7.07 -5.01
C LYS A 145 6.42 -8.54 -4.92
N ASP A 146 6.80 -9.22 -3.85
CA ASP A 146 6.45 -10.63 -3.65
C ASP A 146 4.93 -10.88 -3.56
N GLY A 147 4.16 -9.88 -3.11
CA GLY A 147 2.68 -9.93 -3.09
C GLY A 147 2.02 -9.56 -4.42
N ASP A 148 2.79 -9.14 -5.42
CA ASP A 148 2.30 -8.63 -6.71
C ASP A 148 2.95 -9.34 -7.91
N LYS A 149 3.32 -10.62 -7.77
CA LYS A 149 3.97 -11.37 -8.86
C LYS A 149 3.12 -11.50 -10.12
N ASP A 150 1.80 -11.57 -9.95
CA ASP A 150 0.80 -11.60 -11.02
C ASP A 150 0.48 -10.20 -11.59
N GLY A 151 1.00 -9.15 -10.96
CA GLY A 151 0.75 -7.75 -11.28
C GLY A 151 -0.67 -7.28 -10.96
N PHE A 152 -1.48 -8.06 -10.23
CA PHE A 152 -2.87 -7.71 -9.94
C PHE A 152 -2.97 -6.42 -9.11
N LEU A 153 -2.15 -6.25 -8.07
CA LEU A 153 -2.20 -5.08 -7.20
C LEU A 153 -1.83 -3.83 -7.99
N THR A 154 -0.74 -3.90 -8.77
CA THR A 154 -0.34 -2.80 -9.67
C THR A 154 -1.49 -2.44 -10.62
N LYS A 155 -2.05 -3.40 -11.35
CA LYS A 155 -3.12 -3.16 -12.33
C LYS A 155 -4.39 -2.58 -11.71
N ALA A 156 -4.77 -3.08 -10.53
CA ALA A 156 -5.97 -2.59 -9.84
C ALA A 156 -5.82 -1.13 -9.36
N ALA A 157 -4.63 -0.74 -8.93
CA ALA A 157 -4.34 0.64 -8.56
C ALA A 157 -4.18 1.57 -9.77
N GLU A 158 -3.55 1.12 -10.85
CA GLU A 158 -3.52 1.84 -12.13
C GLU A 158 -4.93 2.07 -12.68
N ALA A 159 -5.80 1.06 -12.63
CA ALA A 159 -7.20 1.17 -13.04
C ALA A 159 -7.99 2.19 -12.18
N ALA A 160 -7.58 2.39 -10.93
CA ALA A 160 -8.14 3.40 -10.03
C ALA A 160 -7.45 4.77 -10.16
N GLY A 161 -6.42 4.90 -11.01
CA GLY A 161 -5.64 6.13 -11.18
C GLY A 161 -4.76 6.47 -9.97
N VAL A 162 -4.44 5.49 -9.12
CA VAL A 162 -3.69 5.70 -7.88
C VAL A 162 -2.22 5.34 -8.09
N PRO A 163 -1.26 6.22 -7.74
CA PRO A 163 0.16 5.90 -7.83
C PRO A 163 0.53 4.69 -6.95
N VAL A 164 1.37 3.80 -7.50
CA VAL A 164 1.83 2.57 -6.82
C VAL A 164 3.34 2.61 -6.66
N GLU A 165 3.81 2.58 -5.42
CA GLU A 165 5.21 2.36 -5.12
C GLU A 165 5.44 0.87 -4.85
N LYS A 166 6.34 0.25 -5.63
CA LYS A 166 6.76 -1.14 -5.42
C LYS A 166 8.09 -1.21 -4.72
N VAL A 167 8.18 -2.02 -3.67
CA VAL A 167 9.43 -2.27 -2.95
C VAL A 167 9.84 -3.74 -3.06
N GLU A 168 11.15 -4.00 -3.15
CA GLU A 168 11.70 -5.35 -3.33
C GLU A 168 11.39 -6.28 -2.13
N LYS A 169 11.53 -5.75 -0.92
CA LYS A 169 11.44 -6.51 0.33
C LYS A 169 10.73 -5.68 1.39
N LEU A 170 10.19 -6.36 2.39
CA LEU A 170 9.45 -5.78 3.49
C LEU A 170 10.18 -4.62 4.19
N VAL A 171 11.50 -4.75 4.43
CA VAL A 171 12.28 -3.67 5.07
C VAL A 171 12.34 -2.40 4.23
N GLY A 172 12.24 -2.52 2.90
CA GLY A 172 12.24 -1.39 1.97
C GLY A 172 10.98 -0.53 2.07
N VAL A 173 9.91 -1.00 2.73
CA VAL A 173 8.69 -0.22 2.99
C VAL A 173 8.96 1.01 3.89
N ILE A 174 10.06 1.01 4.65
CA ILE A 174 10.49 2.16 5.46
C ILE A 174 10.70 3.41 4.58
N ASP A 175 11.31 3.27 3.40
CA ASP A 175 11.62 4.42 2.56
C ASP A 175 10.34 5.10 2.02
N PRO A 176 9.33 4.37 1.51
CA PRO A 176 8.03 4.94 1.21
C PRO A 176 7.34 5.63 2.38
N ILE A 177 7.36 5.03 3.58
CA ILE A 177 6.77 5.66 4.77
C ILE A 177 7.46 7.01 5.03
N LYS A 178 8.80 7.04 5.05
CA LYS A 178 9.55 8.28 5.28
C LYS A 178 9.27 9.34 4.23
N LYS A 179 9.20 8.97 2.94
CA LYS A 179 8.87 9.89 1.85
C LYS A 179 7.47 10.47 1.99
N ILE A 180 6.47 9.63 2.28
CA ILE A 180 5.08 10.07 2.43
C ILE A 180 4.93 11.05 3.61
N PHE A 181 5.63 10.81 4.73
CA PHE A 181 5.49 11.58 5.97
C PHE A 181 6.62 12.58 6.24
N GLY A 182 7.55 12.78 5.30
CA GLY A 182 8.64 13.76 5.39
C GLY A 182 9.66 13.50 6.51
N LYS A 183 10.13 12.25 6.65
CA LYS A 183 11.14 11.84 7.65
C LYS A 183 12.51 11.50 7.06
#